data_AF-A0A937U7E7-F1
#
_entry.id   AF-A0A937U7E7-F1
#
_cell.length_a   1.000
_cell.length_b   1.000
_cell.length_c   1.000
_cell.angle_alpha   90.00
_cell.angle_beta   90.00
_cell.angle_gamma   90.00
#
_symmetry.space_group_name_H-M   'P 1'
#
loop_
_entity.id
_entity.type
_entity.pdbx_description
1 polymer ?
#
loop_
_entity_poly.entity_id
_entity_poly.type
_entity_poly.pdbx_seq_one_letter_code
_entity_poly.pdbx_strand_id
1 'polypeptide(L)'
;MVLPEELCLSPCLGVAAKRPQLVGKLTNDLVYERIAPSVLEELRQRNPKTPKGTRKHHHHHQWLTRDFGHPRLREHLWAIIALMKVAPNWRRFKDMLNRALPKYPKYPTLFDGQEQ
;
A
#
# COMPACT_ATOMS: atom_id res chain seq x y z
N MET A 1 -25.44 -21.80 46.76
CA MET A 1 -24.76 -21.06 45.68
C MET A 1 -24.97 -21.84 44.40
N VAL A 2 -25.96 -21.45 43.61
CA VAL A 2 -26.28 -22.07 42.31
C VAL A 2 -25.80 -21.08 41.26
N LEU A 3 -24.84 -21.49 40.42
CA LEU A 3 -24.49 -20.77 39.19
C LEU A 3 -25.43 -21.24 38.08
N PRO A 4 -26.10 -20.34 37.33
CA PRO A 4 -26.68 -20.70 36.06
C PRO A 4 -25.69 -20.42 34.92
N GLU A 5 -25.16 -21.50 34.33
CA GLU A 5 -24.51 -21.56 33.02
C GLU A 5 -25.55 -21.44 31.90
N GLU A 6 -26.15 -20.29 31.63
CA GLU A 6 -26.93 -20.12 30.39
C GLU A 6 -26.95 -18.65 29.96
N LEU A 7 -25.84 -18.20 29.37
CA LEU A 7 -25.91 -17.11 28.39
C LEU A 7 -25.02 -17.44 27.20
N CYS A 8 -25.57 -18.30 26.35
CA CYS A 8 -25.14 -18.51 24.98
C CYS A 8 -25.17 -17.17 24.22
N LEU A 9 -24.06 -16.41 24.27
CA LEU A 9 -23.87 -15.23 23.44
C LEU A 9 -23.26 -15.67 22.10
N SER A 10 -24.16 -15.85 21.14
CA SER A 10 -24.01 -15.90 19.67
C SER A 10 -22.60 -15.91 19.08
N PRO A 11 -22.28 -16.81 18.12
CA PRO A 11 -21.11 -16.66 17.27
C PRO A 11 -21.22 -15.32 16.53
N CYS A 12 -20.30 -14.39 16.79
CA CYS A 12 -20.11 -13.22 15.94
C CYS A 12 -19.73 -13.73 14.54
N LEU A 13 -20.73 -13.91 13.67
CA LEU A 13 -20.53 -14.20 12.26
C LEU A 13 -19.86 -12.98 11.64
N GLY A 14 -18.54 -12.97 11.66
CA GLY A 14 -17.71 -11.92 11.09
C GLY A 14 -17.97 -11.85 9.60
N VAL A 15 -18.87 -10.94 9.18
CA VAL A 15 -19.04 -10.61 7.77
C VAL A 15 -17.68 -10.13 7.28
N ALA A 16 -17.03 -10.92 6.43
CA ALA A 16 -15.82 -10.52 5.74
C ALA A 16 -16.17 -9.34 4.83
N ALA A 17 -16.10 -8.13 5.39
CA ALA A 17 -16.43 -6.90 4.70
C ALA A 17 -15.58 -6.83 3.44
N LYS A 18 -16.24 -6.73 2.27
CA LYS A 18 -15.56 -6.55 1.00
C LYS A 18 -14.67 -5.32 1.13
N ARG A 19 -13.36 -5.52 1.05
CA ARG A 19 -12.40 -4.43 1.16
C ARG A 19 -12.69 -3.40 0.07
N PRO A 20 -12.83 -2.11 0.40
CA PRO A 20 -13.12 -1.08 -0.59
C PRO A 20 -11.97 -1.00 -1.60
N GLN A 21 -12.31 -1.04 -2.89
CA GLN A 21 -11.34 -1.02 -3.99
C GLN A 21 -10.45 0.24 -3.98
N LEU A 22 -10.93 1.30 -3.35
CA LEU A 22 -10.22 2.56 -3.17
C LEU A 22 -8.87 2.37 -2.44
N VAL A 23 -8.81 1.47 -1.46
CA VAL A 23 -7.59 1.24 -0.66
C VAL A 23 -6.43 0.78 -1.55
N GLY A 24 -6.69 -0.13 -2.51
CA GLY A 24 -5.67 -0.58 -3.44
C GLY A 24 -5.16 0.54 -4.35
N LYS A 25 -6.03 1.47 -4.76
CA LYS A 25 -5.62 2.64 -5.56
C LYS A 25 -4.74 3.58 -4.72
N LEU A 26 -5.09 3.83 -3.46
CA LEU A 26 -4.26 4.64 -2.56
C LEU A 26 -2.90 3.99 -2.31
N THR A 27 -2.84 2.69 -2.04
CA THR A 27 -1.55 2.03 -1.79
C THR A 27 -0.61 2.13 -3.00
N ASN A 28 -1.14 2.03 -4.23
CA ASN A 28 -0.33 2.25 -5.42
C ASN A 28 0.22 3.68 -5.49
N ASP A 29 -0.62 4.68 -5.26
CA ASP A 29 -0.27 6.10 -5.34
C ASP A 29 0.72 6.55 -4.25
N LEU A 30 0.51 6.10 -3.02
CA LEU A 30 1.28 6.54 -1.85
C LEU A 30 2.58 5.75 -1.69
N VAL A 31 2.58 4.46 -2.03
CA VAL A 31 3.70 3.56 -1.75
C VAL A 31 4.44 3.23 -3.03
N TYR A 32 3.83 2.46 -3.94
CA TYR A 32 4.57 1.84 -5.05
C TYR A 32 5.04 2.84 -6.12
N GLU A 33 4.30 3.91 -6.40
CA GLU A 33 4.70 4.94 -7.38
C GLU A 33 5.86 5.84 -6.91
N ARG A 34 6.25 5.76 -5.63
CA ARG A 34 7.19 6.70 -4.98
C ARG A 34 8.45 6.04 -4.43
N ILE A 35 8.53 4.71 -4.40
CA ILE A 35 9.69 3.99 -3.83
C ILE A 35 10.84 3.90 -4.83
N ALA A 36 10.57 3.49 -6.06
CA ALA A 36 11.57 3.42 -7.11
C ALA A 36 10.92 3.49 -8.50
N PRO A 37 11.67 3.92 -9.52
CA PRO A 37 11.19 3.95 -10.90
C PRO A 37 10.80 2.54 -11.33
N SER A 38 9.72 2.42 -12.11
CA SER A 38 9.25 1.15 -12.72
C SER A 38 8.84 0.01 -11.77
N VAL A 39 8.96 0.15 -10.44
CA VAL A 39 8.57 -0.90 -9.48
C VAL A 39 7.10 -1.32 -9.63
N LEU A 40 6.19 -0.36 -9.80
CA LEU A 40 4.78 -0.68 -9.99
C LEU A 40 4.53 -1.51 -11.25
N GLU A 41 5.31 -1.30 -12.30
CA GLU A 41 5.16 -2.01 -13.57
C GLU A 41 5.70 -3.44 -13.44
N GLU A 42 6.88 -3.61 -12.83
CA GLU A 42 7.42 -4.94 -12.50
C GLU A 42 6.45 -5.74 -11.62
N LEU A 43 5.84 -5.09 -10.63
CA LEU A 43 4.84 -5.72 -9.76
C LEU A 43 3.58 -6.16 -10.51
N ARG A 44 3.19 -5.43 -11.55
CA ARG A 44 2.05 -5.77 -12.41
C ARG A 44 2.40 -6.92 -13.35
N GLN A 45 3.63 -6.95 -13.87
CA GLN A 45 4.13 -8.06 -14.69
C GLN A 45 4.21 -9.36 -13.88
N ARG A 46 4.74 -9.29 -12.65
CA ARG A 46 4.84 -10.46 -11.75
C ARG A 46 3.49 -10.93 -11.20
N ASN A 47 2.52 -10.02 -11.08
CA ASN A 47 1.18 -10.34 -10.59
C ASN A 47 0.09 -9.83 -11.56
N PRO A 48 -0.06 -10.49 -12.72
CA PRO A 48 -1.00 -10.07 -13.74
C PRO A 48 -2.45 -10.24 -13.27
N LYS A 49 -3.34 -9.44 -13.87
CA LYS A 49 -4.78 -9.59 -13.65
C LYS A 49 -5.29 -10.81 -14.43
N THR A 50 -6.07 -11.63 -13.76
CA THR A 50 -6.88 -12.71 -14.33
C THR A 50 -7.97 -12.09 -15.20
N PRO A 51 -8.52 -12.81 -16.21
CA PRO A 51 -9.65 -12.34 -17.03
C PRO A 51 -10.87 -11.86 -16.22
N LYS A 52 -11.04 -12.34 -14.98
CA LYS A 52 -12.11 -11.90 -14.06
C LYS A 52 -11.78 -10.60 -13.30
N GLY A 53 -10.69 -9.91 -13.66
CA GLY A 53 -10.23 -8.67 -13.01
C GLY A 53 -9.54 -8.87 -11.64
N THR A 54 -9.47 -10.09 -11.13
CA THR A 54 -8.80 -10.45 -9.88
C THR A 54 -7.33 -10.80 -10.12
N ARG A 55 -6.46 -10.62 -9.12
CA ARG A 55 -5.06 -11.05 -9.20
C ARG A 55 -4.87 -12.38 -8.48
N LYS A 56 -4.08 -13.30 -9.05
CA LYS A 56 -3.82 -14.64 -8.47
C LYS A 56 -3.14 -14.53 -7.10
N HIS A 57 -2.20 -13.60 -6.96
CA HIS A 57 -1.65 -13.24 -5.65
C HIS A 57 -2.34 -11.95 -5.18
N HIS A 58 -2.90 -11.97 -3.97
CA HIS A 58 -3.66 -10.81 -3.46
C HIS A 58 -2.77 -9.60 -3.16
N HIS A 59 -1.45 -9.79 -3.04
CA HIS A 59 -0.56 -8.80 -2.44
C HIS A 59 0.72 -8.57 -3.24
N HIS A 60 0.95 -7.32 -3.67
CA HIS A 60 2.19 -6.92 -4.33
C HIS A 60 3.41 -6.93 -3.39
N HIS A 61 3.21 -6.73 -2.08
CA HIS A 61 4.32 -6.70 -1.11
C HIS A 61 5.12 -8.00 -1.04
N GLN A 62 4.53 -9.15 -1.41
CA GLN A 62 5.21 -10.45 -1.39
C GLN A 62 6.41 -10.48 -2.34
N TRP A 63 6.33 -9.74 -3.44
CA TRP A 63 7.38 -9.67 -4.47
C TRP A 63 8.44 -8.61 -4.14
N LEU A 64 8.11 -7.62 -3.31
CA LEU A 64 9.05 -6.59 -2.86
C LEU A 64 10.09 -7.12 -1.88
N THR A 65 9.74 -8.15 -1.11
CA THR A 65 10.62 -8.73 -0.10
C THR A 65 11.87 -9.39 -0.69
N ARG A 66 11.86 -9.78 -1.98
CA ARG A 66 12.99 -10.48 -2.62
C ARG A 66 14.02 -9.55 -3.27
N ASP A 67 13.57 -8.45 -3.91
CA ASP A 67 14.47 -7.64 -4.76
C ASP A 67 14.77 -6.23 -4.21
N PHE A 68 13.82 -5.59 -3.52
CA PHE A 68 13.93 -4.16 -3.14
C PHE A 68 14.11 -3.90 -1.63
N GLY A 69 14.25 -4.98 -0.86
CA GLY A 69 14.73 -4.91 0.52
C GLY A 69 13.68 -4.43 1.54
N HIS A 70 13.69 -5.12 2.68
CA HIS A 70 12.96 -4.74 3.88
C HIS A 70 13.24 -3.30 4.39
N PRO A 71 14.44 -2.67 4.22
CA PRO A 71 14.69 -1.36 4.82
C PRO A 71 14.06 -0.18 4.06
N ARG A 72 14.24 -0.05 2.74
CA ARG A 72 13.74 1.12 1.97
C ARG A 72 12.21 1.23 1.99
N LEU A 73 11.51 0.11 1.79
CA LEU A 73 10.05 0.08 1.90
C LEU A 73 9.59 0.47 3.30
N ARG A 74 10.28 -0.04 4.34
CA ARG A 74 9.96 0.27 5.73
C ARG A 74 10.18 1.74 6.02
N GLU A 75 11.31 2.32 5.63
CA GLU A 75 11.63 3.74 5.78
C GLU A 75 10.58 4.63 5.10
N HIS A 76 10.20 4.29 3.86
CA HIS A 76 9.14 4.99 3.13
C HIS A 76 7.79 4.94 3.86
N LEU A 77 7.41 3.77 4.36
CA LEU A 77 6.18 3.62 5.14
C LEU A 77 6.22 4.43 6.43
N TRP A 78 7.35 4.46 7.14
CA TRP A 78 7.51 5.30 8.33
C TRP A 78 7.39 6.79 8.00
N ALA A 79 8.00 7.25 6.91
CA ALA A 79 7.88 8.63 6.45
C ALA A 79 6.42 9.01 6.12
N ILE A 80 5.69 8.14 5.42
CA ILE A 80 4.25 8.34 5.16
C ILE A 80 3.47 8.44 6.46
N ILE A 81 3.68 7.49 7.39
CA ILE A 81 2.97 7.46 8.67
C ILE A 81 3.24 8.74 9.47
N ALA A 82 4.50 9.21 9.50
CA ALA A 82 4.87 10.46 10.16
C ALA A 82 4.13 11.66 9.54
N LEU A 83 4.13 11.79 8.21
CA LEU A 83 3.42 12.84 7.50
C LEU A 83 1.91 12.79 7.74
N MET A 84 1.32 11.59 7.78
CA MET A 84 -0.11 11.40 8.08
C MET A 84 -0.45 11.82 9.50
N LYS A 85 0.41 11.53 10.49
CA LYS A 85 0.19 11.91 11.89
C LYS A 85 0.23 13.42 12.11
N VAL A 86 1.07 14.13 11.36
CA VAL A 86 1.24 15.59 11.50
C VAL A 86 0.20 16.36 10.68
N ALA A 87 -0.30 15.80 9.58
CA ALA A 87 -1.19 16.50 8.68
C ALA A 87 -2.58 16.72 9.28
N PRO A 88 -3.12 17.96 9.22
CA PRO A 88 -4.44 18.28 9.80
C PRO A 88 -5.60 17.76 8.95
N ASN A 89 -5.38 17.49 7.66
CA ASN A 89 -6.39 16.96 6.74
C ASN A 89 -5.74 16.29 5.54
N TRP A 90 -6.54 15.52 4.81
CA TRP A 90 -6.11 14.76 3.63
C TRP A 90 -5.45 15.60 2.54
N ARG A 91 -5.95 16.83 2.32
CA ARG A 91 -5.40 17.73 1.29
C ARG A 91 -3.98 18.15 1.67
N ARG A 92 -3.79 18.64 2.90
CA ARG A 92 -2.47 19.02 3.41
C ARG A 92 -1.50 17.85 3.46
N PHE A 93 -1.97 16.66 3.83
CA PHE A 93 -1.17 15.45 3.77
C PHE A 93 -0.63 15.20 2.35
N LYS A 94 -1.49 15.23 1.32
CA LYS A 94 -1.05 15.02 -0.06
C LYS A 94 -0.07 16.09 -0.54
N ASP A 95 -0.29 17.35 -0.16
CA ASP A 95 0.63 18.44 -0.51
C ASP A 95 2.01 18.23 0.12
N MET A 96 2.06 17.85 1.40
CA MET A 96 3.32 17.54 2.11
C MET A 96 3.99 16.30 1.53
N LEU A 97 3.22 15.26 1.24
CA LEU A 97 3.72 14.02 0.66
C LEU A 97 4.33 14.24 -0.73
N ASN A 98 3.66 15.01 -1.60
CA ASN A 98 4.17 15.32 -2.94
C ASN A 98 5.46 16.15 -2.90
N ARG A 99 5.68 16.94 -1.84
CA ARG A 99 6.90 17.71 -1.63
C ARG A 99 8.04 16.87 -1.07
N ALA A 100 7.76 16.04 -0.06
CA ALA A 100 8.77 15.23 0.62
C ALA A 100 9.16 13.99 -0.19
N LEU A 101 8.18 13.35 -0.85
CA LEU A 101 8.32 12.08 -1.56
C LEU A 101 7.63 12.22 -2.93
N PRO A 102 8.24 12.93 -3.89
CA PRO A 102 7.65 13.09 -5.22
C PRO A 102 7.51 11.72 -5.93
N LYS A 103 6.58 11.65 -6.88
CA LYS A 103 6.46 10.46 -7.73
C LYS A 103 7.55 10.47 -8.77
N TYR A 104 8.03 9.28 -9.13
CA TYR A 104 8.91 9.15 -10.27
C TYR A 104 8.17 9.51 -11.56
N PRO A 105 8.82 10.22 -12.49
CA PRO A 105 8.22 10.51 -13.79
C PRO A 105 7.97 9.19 -14.53
N LYS A 106 6.82 9.11 -15.21
CA LYS A 106 6.42 7.89 -15.95
C LYS A 106 7.34 7.60 -17.13
N TYR A 107 7.91 8.65 -17.71
CA TYR A 107 8.91 8.56 -18.75
C TYR A 107 10.22 8.98 -18.09
N PRO A 108 11.22 8.10 -17.97
CA PRO A 108 12.54 8.54 -17.55
C PRO A 108 12.98 9.58 -18.56
N THR A 109 13.14 10.81 -18.11
CA THR A 109 13.82 11.80 -18.94
C THR A 109 15.26 11.31 -19.11
N LEU A 110 15.87 11.63 -20.26
CA LEU A 110 17.22 11.16 -20.62
C LEU A 110 18.28 11.49 -19.54
N PHE A 111 17.97 12.37 -18.59
CA PHE A 111 18.85 12.83 -17.52
C PHE A 111 18.52 12.25 -16.13
N ASP A 112 17.48 11.42 -15.97
CA ASP A 112 17.09 10.84 -14.66
C ASP A 112 17.94 9.62 -14.24
N GLY A 113 18.98 9.29 -15.02
CA GLY A 113 19.79 8.08 -14.87
C GLY A 113 20.99 8.18 -13.92
N GLN A 114 21.12 9.24 -13.13
CA GLN A 114 22.24 9.42 -12.19
C GLN A 114 21.69 10.03 -10.90
N GLU A 115 21.30 9.21 -9.91
CA GLU A 115 21.35 9.49 -8.46
C GLU A 115 20.42 8.56 -7.68
N GLN A 116 20.99 7.50 -7.07
CA GLN A 116 20.80 7.02 -5.68
C GLN A 116 21.20 5.56 -5.50
#